data_AF-A0A1D2N1Z7-F1
#
_entry.id   AF-A0A1D2N1Z7-F1
#
_cell.length_a   1.000
_cell.length_b   1.000
_cell.length_c   1.000
_cell.angle_alpha   90.00
_cell.angle_beta   90.00
_cell.angle_gamma   90.00
#
_symmetry.space_group_name_H-M   'P 1'
#
loop_
_entity.id
_entity.type
_entity.pdbx_description
1 polymer ?
#
loop_
_entity_poly.entity_id
_entity_poly.type
_entity_poly.pdbx_seq_one_letter_code
_entity_poly.pdbx_strand_id
1 'polypeptide(L)'
;MSDMNMSQSFARMWHVAAALTSRSENETKSTCLKNRVFDECPFVWKNYSERGYLTSFGEDSGKEGGIFVTYWKGFSKPPTDFYFRPYGVFTEEKLRKDWTDVCYGPRLAWEVLLNYAQKLAYIMNKEDQRYF
;
A
#
# COMPACT_ATOMS: atom_id res chain seq x y z
N MET A 1 -8.11 -23.01 -13.78
CA MET A 1 -7.50 -21.91 -12.99
C MET A 1 -7.62 -22.34 -11.54
N SER A 2 -6.65 -23.12 -11.09
CA SER A 2 -6.74 -23.98 -9.90
C SER A 2 -6.63 -23.20 -8.60
N ASP A 3 -7.68 -23.29 -7.79
CA ASP A 3 -7.79 -23.09 -6.34
C ASP A 3 -6.52 -22.62 -5.62
N MET A 4 -6.32 -21.30 -5.63
CA MET A 4 -5.45 -20.66 -4.66
C MET A 4 -6.16 -20.70 -3.31
N ASN A 5 -5.71 -21.58 -2.40
CA ASN A 5 -6.33 -21.71 -1.09
C ASN A 5 -6.13 -20.43 -0.27
N MET A 6 -7.05 -20.15 0.66
CA MET A 6 -7.01 -18.95 1.51
C MET A 6 -5.71 -18.82 2.34
N SER A 7 -5.01 -19.93 2.63
CA SER A 7 -3.72 -19.88 3.35
C SER A 7 -2.55 -19.47 2.45
N GLN A 8 -2.58 -19.81 1.16
CA GLN A 8 -1.61 -19.39 0.15
C GLN A 8 -1.74 -17.90 -0.16
N SER A 9 -2.98 -17.37 -0.23
CA SER A 9 -3.22 -15.92 -0.35
C SER A 9 -2.67 -15.15 0.85
N PHE A 10 -2.89 -15.67 2.07
CA PHE A 10 -2.38 -15.07 3.31
C PHE A 10 -0.84 -15.10 3.40
N ALA A 11 -0.20 -16.18 2.93
CA ALA A 11 1.26 -16.31 2.92
C ALA A 11 1.94 -15.23 2.07
N ARG A 12 1.34 -14.89 0.91
CA ARG A 12 1.90 -13.89 -0.02
C ARG A 12 1.98 -12.49 0.57
N MET A 13 1.02 -12.13 1.42
CA MET A 13 0.94 -10.79 2.00
C MET A 13 2.05 -10.54 3.02
N TRP A 14 2.44 -11.59 3.75
CA TRP A 14 3.58 -11.50 4.66
C TRP A 14 4.92 -11.38 3.94
N HIS A 15 5.08 -11.92 2.72
CA HIS A 15 6.31 -11.74 1.95
C HIS A 15 6.57 -10.27 1.61
N VAL A 16 5.54 -9.51 1.25
CA VAL A 16 5.68 -8.08 0.96
C VAL A 16 6.00 -7.30 2.24
N ALA A 17 5.31 -7.59 3.33
CA ALA A 17 5.63 -6.98 4.62
C ALA A 17 7.07 -7.27 5.07
N ALA A 18 7.55 -8.51 4.88
CA ALA A 18 8.91 -8.93 5.18
C ALA A 18 9.95 -8.19 4.31
N ALA A 19 9.71 -8.12 3.00
CA ALA A 19 10.58 -7.39 2.07
C ALA A 19 10.68 -5.90 2.44
N LEU A 20 9.56 -5.27 2.78
CA LEU A 20 9.51 -3.84 3.12
C LEU A 20 10.05 -3.53 4.52
N THR A 21 10.18 -4.51 5.41
CA THR A 21 10.76 -4.35 6.75
C THR A 21 12.21 -4.84 6.86
N SER A 22 12.76 -5.41 5.77
CA SER A 22 14.07 -6.07 5.76
C SER A 22 14.21 -7.16 6.84
N ARG A 23 13.14 -7.92 7.08
CA ARG A 23 13.07 -9.00 8.09
C ARG A 23 12.65 -10.30 7.44
N SER A 24 12.88 -11.42 8.13
CA SER A 24 12.26 -12.69 7.74
C SER A 24 10.75 -12.64 7.96
N GLU A 25 10.02 -13.54 7.30
CA GLU A 25 8.56 -13.66 7.48
C GLU A 25 8.18 -13.96 8.93
N ASN A 26 8.96 -14.80 9.62
CA ASN A 26 8.72 -15.17 11.01
C ASN A 26 8.95 -14.01 11.97
N GLU A 27 10.02 -13.24 11.77
CA GLU A 27 10.25 -12.01 12.54
C GLU A 27 9.15 -10.99 12.27
N THR A 28 8.74 -10.81 11.01
CA THR A 28 7.65 -9.90 10.66
C THR A 28 6.35 -10.34 11.34
N LYS A 29 5.95 -11.62 11.26
CA LYS A 29 4.73 -12.11 11.93
C LYS A 29 4.72 -11.93 13.45
N SER A 30 5.89 -12.06 14.08
CA SER A 30 6.02 -12.00 15.55
C SER A 30 6.21 -10.59 16.10
N THR A 31 6.80 -9.69 15.31
CA THR A 31 7.16 -8.32 15.76
C THR A 31 6.31 -7.23 15.12
N CYS A 32 5.82 -7.49 13.92
CA CYS A 32 4.94 -6.61 13.18
C CYS A 32 3.49 -7.08 13.37
N LEU A 33 2.55 -6.14 13.47
CA LEU A 33 1.12 -6.36 13.70
C LEU A 33 0.66 -6.37 15.18
N LYS A 34 0.85 -5.25 15.88
CA LYS A 34 0.22 -5.00 17.19
C LYS A 34 -1.20 -4.49 17.01
N ASN A 35 -2.18 -5.03 17.73
CA ASN A 35 -3.60 -4.64 17.61
C ASN A 35 -4.17 -4.71 16.17
N ARG A 36 -3.62 -5.60 15.34
CA ARG A 36 -3.95 -5.74 13.90
C ARG A 36 -3.57 -4.54 13.02
N VAL A 37 -2.69 -3.65 13.47
CA VAL A 37 -2.15 -2.52 12.69
C VAL A 37 -0.64 -2.60 12.54
N PHE A 38 -0.11 -2.02 11.46
CA PHE A 38 1.31 -2.06 11.12
C PHE A 38 2.09 -0.79 11.52
N ASP A 39 1.50 0.10 12.30
CA ASP A 39 2.10 1.41 12.63
C ASP A 39 3.48 1.30 13.32
N GLU A 40 3.75 0.24 14.09
CA GLU A 40 5.03 0.03 14.79
C GLU A 40 6.08 -0.70 13.94
N CYS A 41 5.74 -1.15 12.73
CA CYS A 41 6.64 -1.89 11.87
C CYS A 41 7.79 -1.05 11.32
N PRO A 42 9.03 -1.59 11.24
CA PRO A 42 10.19 -0.85 10.73
C PRO A 42 10.23 -0.90 9.20
N PHE A 43 9.20 -0.36 8.55
CA PHE A 43 9.18 -0.30 7.10
C PHE A 43 10.24 0.63 6.54
N VAL A 44 10.75 0.31 5.36
CA VAL A 44 11.84 1.02 4.68
C VAL A 44 11.57 2.50 4.49
N TRP A 45 10.31 2.90 4.23
CA TRP A 45 9.94 4.31 4.09
C TRP A 45 10.16 5.11 5.38
N LYS A 46 10.10 4.50 6.57
CA LYS A 46 10.43 5.21 7.82
C LYS A 46 11.89 5.65 7.85
N ASN A 47 12.80 4.80 7.39
CA ASN A 47 14.22 5.15 7.30
C ASN A 47 14.47 6.31 6.32
N TYR A 48 13.70 6.37 5.23
CA TYR A 48 13.77 7.48 4.27
C TYR A 48 13.17 8.77 4.85
N SER A 49 12.01 8.67 5.51
CA SER A 49 11.36 9.79 6.20
C SER A 49 12.28 10.40 7.26
N GLU A 50 12.93 9.60 8.10
CA GLU A 50 13.91 10.04 9.11
C GLU A 50 15.12 10.78 8.51
N ARG A 51 15.46 10.52 7.24
CA ARG A 51 16.55 11.18 6.50
C ARG A 51 16.09 12.41 5.72
N GLY A 52 14.83 12.82 5.89
CA GLY A 52 14.23 13.97 5.23
C GLY A 52 13.92 13.72 3.76
N TYR A 53 13.54 12.50 3.39
CA TYR A 53 12.91 12.21 2.11
C TYR A 53 11.40 12.34 2.27
N LEU A 54 10.74 12.87 1.25
CA LEU A 54 9.29 12.71 1.08
C LEU A 54 9.00 11.27 0.67
N THR A 55 7.96 10.68 1.26
CA THR A 55 7.65 9.26 1.06
C THR A 55 6.29 9.07 0.43
N SER A 56 6.18 8.10 -0.46
CA SER A 56 4.91 7.73 -1.08
C SER A 56 4.65 6.24 -0.96
N PHE A 57 3.39 5.87 -0.72
CA PHE A 57 2.95 4.48 -0.81
C PHE A 57 1.57 4.41 -1.45
N GLY A 58 1.42 3.52 -2.42
CA GLY A 58 0.17 3.33 -3.14
C GLY A 58 -0.01 1.94 -3.69
N GLU A 59 -1.26 1.52 -3.72
CA GLU A 59 -1.73 0.24 -4.23
C GLU A 59 -2.89 0.53 -5.19
N ASP A 60 -3.13 -0.36 -6.14
CA ASP A 60 -4.23 -0.26 -7.12
C ASP A 60 -5.57 -0.77 -6.54
N SER A 61 -5.62 -0.95 -5.22
CA SER A 61 -6.81 -1.29 -4.46
C SER A 61 -6.82 -0.59 -3.11
N GLY A 62 -7.93 0.09 -2.80
CA GLY A 62 -8.05 0.99 -1.66
C GLY A 62 -8.78 0.37 -0.47
N LYS A 63 -9.97 -0.21 -0.68
CA LYS A 63 -10.88 -0.60 0.40
C LYS A 63 -10.51 -1.97 0.99
N GLU A 64 -10.71 -3.04 0.23
CA GLU A 64 -10.54 -4.42 0.73
C GLU A 64 -9.45 -5.21 -0.01
N GLY A 65 -9.01 -4.76 -1.19
CA GLY A 65 -8.00 -5.47 -1.99
C GLY A 65 -6.54 -5.18 -1.60
N GLY A 66 -6.30 -4.10 -0.84
CA GLY A 66 -4.94 -3.65 -0.52
C GLY A 66 -4.23 -4.61 0.43
N ILE A 67 -2.94 -4.84 0.20
CA ILE A 67 -2.14 -5.85 0.88
C ILE A 67 -2.10 -5.65 2.39
N PHE A 68 -2.22 -4.43 2.89
CA PHE A 68 -2.21 -4.17 4.33
C PHE A 68 -3.61 -4.16 4.96
N VAL A 69 -4.69 -4.22 4.17
CA VAL A 69 -6.07 -4.04 4.66
C VAL A 69 -7.00 -5.22 4.41
N THR A 70 -6.67 -6.15 3.51
CA THR A 70 -7.54 -7.32 3.24
C THR A 70 -7.79 -8.19 4.47
N TYR A 71 -6.76 -8.46 5.29
CA TYR A 71 -6.88 -9.28 6.50
C TYR A 71 -6.50 -8.56 7.80
N TRP A 72 -6.09 -7.30 7.71
CA TRP A 72 -5.61 -6.50 8.83
C TRP A 72 -6.30 -5.14 8.86
N LYS A 73 -6.10 -4.36 9.92
CA LYS A 73 -6.65 -3.01 10.00
C LYS A 73 -5.81 -1.99 9.22
N GLY A 74 -4.72 -2.41 8.58
CA GLY A 74 -3.78 -1.54 7.88
C GLY A 74 -2.98 -0.68 8.84
N PHE A 75 -3.08 0.63 8.65
CA PHE A 75 -2.35 1.65 9.39
C PHE A 75 -3.33 2.59 10.06
N SER A 76 -3.11 2.90 11.33
CA SER A 76 -3.95 3.85 12.09
C SER A 76 -3.65 5.28 11.67
N LYS A 77 -2.41 5.55 11.23
CA LYS A 77 -1.96 6.83 10.68
C LYS A 77 -1.46 6.63 9.25
N PRO A 78 -1.50 7.64 8.37
CA PRO A 78 -0.86 7.54 7.07
C PRO A 78 0.61 7.10 7.23
N PRO A 79 1.04 6.00 6.58
CA PRO A 79 2.39 5.46 6.76
C PRO A 79 3.47 6.26 6.02
N THR A 80 3.04 7.12 5.08
CA THR A 80 3.87 7.92 4.18
C THR A 80 3.25 9.31 3.99
N ASP A 81 4.04 10.28 3.54
CA ASP A 81 3.60 11.66 3.30
C ASP A 81 2.53 11.73 2.22
N PHE A 82 2.70 10.91 1.18
CA PHE A 82 1.81 10.77 0.04
C PHE A 82 1.20 9.37 0.04
N TYR A 83 0.08 9.22 0.75
CA TYR A 83 -0.62 7.95 0.86
C TYR A 83 -1.82 7.89 -0.09
N PHE A 84 -1.76 7.01 -1.09
CA PHE A 84 -2.77 6.94 -2.17
C PHE A 84 -4.11 6.36 -1.71
N ARG A 85 -4.12 5.50 -0.68
CA ARG A 85 -5.29 4.71 -0.27
C ARG A 85 -6.59 5.51 -0.08
N PRO A 86 -6.62 6.69 0.58
CA PRO A 86 -7.87 7.45 0.74
C PRO A 86 -8.56 7.77 -0.58
N TYR A 87 -7.80 8.04 -1.64
CA TYR A 87 -8.34 8.22 -2.99
C TYR A 87 -8.98 6.92 -3.50
N GLY A 88 -8.25 5.80 -3.42
CA GLY A 88 -8.74 4.49 -3.86
C GLY A 88 -10.00 4.03 -3.12
N VAL A 89 -10.08 4.25 -1.80
CA VAL A 89 -11.29 3.96 -1.02
C VAL A 89 -12.48 4.79 -1.52
N PHE A 90 -12.27 6.10 -1.71
CA PHE A 90 -13.33 6.99 -2.18
C PHE A 90 -13.84 6.58 -3.57
N THR A 91 -12.94 6.28 -4.50
CA THR A 91 -13.32 5.86 -5.87
C THR A 91 -14.02 4.51 -5.86
N GLU A 92 -13.55 3.55 -5.06
CA GLU A 92 -14.19 2.23 -4.94
C GLU A 92 -15.57 2.29 -4.28
N GLU A 93 -15.80 3.22 -3.37
CA GLU A 93 -17.10 3.37 -2.72
C GLU A 93 -18.13 4.11 -3.58
N LYS A 94 -17.66 5.01 -4.46
CA LYS A 94 -18.55 5.88 -5.25
C LYS A 94 -18.76 5.43 -6.69
N LEU A 95 -17.74 4.82 -7.29
CA LEU A 95 -17.71 4.60 -8.75
C LEU A 95 -17.66 3.13 -9.13
N ARG A 96 -17.21 2.26 -8.23
CA ARG A 96 -17.08 0.84 -8.51
C ARG A 96 -18.45 0.16 -8.49
N LYS A 97 -18.75 -0.62 -9.52
CA LYS A 97 -20.03 -1.30 -9.66
C LYS A 97 -20.14 -2.53 -8.75
N ASP A 98 -19.09 -3.34 -8.71
CA ASP A 98 -19.00 -4.57 -7.93
C ASP A 98 -17.53 -4.97 -7.65
N TRP A 99 -17.31 -6.12 -6.99
CA TRP A 99 -15.97 -6.58 -6.61
C TRP A 99 -15.06 -6.97 -7.77
N THR A 100 -15.61 -7.22 -8.96
CA THR A 100 -14.87 -7.58 -10.18
C THR A 100 -14.51 -6.37 -11.02
N ASP A 101 -15.10 -5.21 -10.72
CA ASP A 101 -14.79 -3.95 -11.39
C ASP A 101 -13.42 -3.43 -10.93
N VAL A 102 -12.43 -3.61 -11.80
CA VAL A 102 -11.03 -3.20 -11.62
C VAL A 102 -10.80 -1.72 -11.95
N CYS A 103 -11.86 -0.93 -12.13
CA CYS A 103 -11.79 0.47 -12.54
C CYS A 103 -12.03 1.43 -11.37
N TYR A 104 -11.40 2.61 -11.47
CA TYR A 104 -11.80 3.82 -10.76
C TYR A 104 -12.64 4.68 -11.70
N GLY A 105 -13.92 4.33 -11.81
CA GLY A 105 -14.84 4.93 -12.77
C GLY A 105 -14.50 4.54 -14.21
N PRO A 106 -14.20 5.49 -15.11
CA PRO A 106 -13.90 5.19 -16.52
C PRO A 106 -12.43 4.79 -16.78
N ARG A 107 -11.60 4.67 -15.74
CA ARG A 107 -10.15 4.40 -15.85
C ARG A 107 -9.77 3.15 -15.07
N LEU A 108 -8.80 2.40 -15.56
CA LEU A 108 -8.31 1.21 -14.84
C LEU A 108 -7.56 1.65 -13.57
N ALA A 109 -7.74 0.95 -12.45
CA ALA A 109 -7.16 1.36 -11.17
C ALA A 109 -5.62 1.47 -11.23
N TRP A 110 -4.95 0.53 -11.90
CA TRP A 110 -3.50 0.57 -12.11
C TRP A 110 -3.04 1.70 -13.02
N GLU A 111 -3.84 2.12 -14.01
CA GLU A 111 -3.53 3.30 -14.81
C GLU A 111 -3.58 4.57 -13.96
N VAL A 112 -4.56 4.65 -13.05
CA VAL A 112 -4.67 5.79 -12.13
C VAL A 112 -3.47 5.81 -11.17
N LEU A 113 -3.10 4.67 -10.60
CA LEU A 113 -1.92 4.55 -9.73
C LEU A 113 -0.62 4.90 -10.47
N LEU A 114 -0.42 4.40 -11.69
CA LEU A 114 0.76 4.69 -12.49
C LEU A 114 0.86 6.18 -12.82
N ASN A 115 -0.25 6.79 -13.25
CA ASN A 115 -0.31 8.23 -13.52
C ASN A 115 -0.04 9.04 -12.25
N TYR A 116 -0.52 8.58 -11.08
CA TYR A 116 -0.22 9.20 -9.80
C TYR A 116 1.28 9.15 -9.49
N ALA A 117 1.92 7.98 -9.61
CA ALA A 117 3.34 7.80 -9.39
C ALA A 117 4.19 8.66 -10.34
N GLN A 118 3.84 8.72 -11.63
CA GLN A 118 4.53 9.55 -12.62
C GLN A 118 4.42 11.04 -12.30
N LYS A 119 3.23 11.52 -11.92
CA LYS A 119 3.03 12.93 -11.54
C LYS A 119 3.76 13.27 -10.26
N LEU A 120 3.76 12.38 -9.27
CA LEU A 120 4.52 12.57 -8.04
C LEU A 120 6.00 12.69 -8.37
N ALA A 121 6.58 11.74 -9.09
CA ALA A 121 7.99 11.79 -9.50
C ALA A 121 8.32 13.07 -10.30
N TYR A 122 7.45 13.47 -11.23
CA TYR A 122 7.63 14.71 -11.99
C TYR A 122 7.69 15.95 -11.07
N ILE A 123 6.75 16.07 -10.12
CA ILE A 123 6.71 17.19 -9.17
C ILE A 123 7.95 17.16 -8.27
N MET A 124 8.31 16.00 -7.71
CA MET A 124 9.46 15.91 -6.81
C MET A 124 10.77 16.31 -7.51
N ASN A 125 10.97 15.86 -8.76
CA ASN A 125 12.13 16.25 -9.55
C ASN A 125 12.13 17.75 -9.89
N LYS A 126 10.96 18.31 -10.22
CA LYS A 126 10.84 19.73 -10.54
C LYS A 126 11.18 20.62 -9.34
N GLU A 127 10.77 20.21 -8.14
CA GLU A 127 10.96 20.97 -6.89
C GLU A 127 12.25 20.60 -6.13
N ASP A 128 13.17 19.85 -6.78
CA ASP A 128 14.44 19.36 -6.21
C ASP A 128 14.28 18.66 -4.84
N GLN A 129 13.20 17.89 -4.69
CA GLN A 129 12.90 17.16 -3.47
C GLN A 129 13.48 15.75 -3.52
N ARG A 130 14.05 15.30 -2.41
CA ARG A 130 14.44 13.88 -2.23
C ARG A 130 13.19 13.07 -1.90
N TYR A 131 12.94 11.98 -2.64
CA TYR A 131 11.74 11.18 -2.46
C TYR A 131 12.01 9.66 -2.54
N PHE A 132 11.13 8.89 -1.91
CA PHE A 132 11.08 7.42 -1.92
C PHE A 132 9.67 6.95 -2.26
#